data_AF-A0A660S1Z2-F1
#
_entry.id   AF-A0A660S1Z2-F1
#
_cell.length_a   1.000
_cell.length_b   1.000
_cell.length_c   1.000
_cell.angle_alpha   90.00
_cell.angle_beta   90.00
_cell.angle_gamma   90.00
#
_symmetry.space_group_name_H-M   'P 1'
#
loop_
_entity.id
_entity.type
_entity.pdbx_description
1 polymer ?
#
loop_
_entity_poly.entity_id
_entity_poly.type
_entity_poly.pdbx_seq_one_letter_code
_entity_poly.pdbx_strand_id
1 'polypeptide(L)'
;MFKKSFLGGKNEERVIEKIKKHIKILCTACETFKNALEKQDIKKMLTVSDLEREGDIVRREVLSNIYEGAFLPFIRPNICKFVEIVDNALDELKNAAQAYDMGLKLDKDIKTDCIGITHLNLNMCEMLSITFEALCEG
;
A
#
# COMPACT_ATOMS: atom_id res chain seq x y z
N MET A 1 26.30 0.03 17.07
CA MET A 1 26.49 -1.39 17.47
C MET A 1 25.19 -2.09 17.90
N PHE A 2 24.13 -1.39 18.35
CA PHE A 2 22.84 -2.00 18.72
C PHE A 2 21.81 -2.18 17.58
N LYS A 3 21.94 -1.47 16.45
CA LYS A 3 20.95 -1.53 15.33
C LYS A 3 20.92 -2.87 14.56
N LYS A 4 22.06 -3.56 14.42
CA LYS A 4 22.16 -4.79 13.62
C LYS A 4 21.56 -6.03 14.31
N SER A 5 21.34 -5.99 15.63
CA SER A 5 20.79 -7.13 16.38
C SER A 5 19.26 -7.14 16.48
N PHE A 6 18.56 -6.04 16.18
CA PHE A 6 17.10 -5.96 16.33
C PHE A 6 16.34 -6.17 15.01
N LEU A 7 16.94 -5.79 13.87
CA LEU A 7 16.35 -5.87 12.53
C LEU A 7 17.19 -6.68 11.51
N GLY A 8 18.35 -7.23 11.92
CA GLY A 8 19.41 -7.64 10.99
C GLY A 8 19.57 -9.13 10.75
N GLY A 9 18.55 -9.95 11.02
CA GLY A 9 18.53 -11.33 10.55
C GLY A 9 18.01 -11.41 9.11
N LYS A 10 18.38 -12.48 8.39
CA LYS A 10 17.97 -12.69 6.98
C LYS A 10 16.45 -12.74 6.81
N ASN A 11 15.72 -13.16 7.84
CA ASN A 11 14.26 -13.25 7.82
C ASN A 11 13.64 -11.87 8.03
N GLU A 12 14.17 -11.05 8.95
CA GLU A 12 13.76 -9.66 9.16
C GLU A 12 13.98 -8.82 7.91
N GLU A 13 15.17 -8.91 7.30
CA GLU A 13 15.48 -8.22 6.04
C GLU A 13 14.48 -8.59 4.94
N ARG A 14 14.15 -9.89 4.80
CA ARG A 14 13.17 -10.36 3.83
C ARG A 14 11.78 -9.76 4.09
N VAL A 15 11.35 -9.69 5.35
CA VAL A 15 10.07 -9.06 5.70
C VAL A 15 10.10 -7.57 5.37
N ILE A 16 11.16 -6.85 5.74
CA ILE A 16 11.31 -5.42 5.44
C ILE A 16 11.20 -5.16 3.95
N GLU A 17 11.91 -5.92 3.11
CA GLU A 17 11.86 -5.76 1.65
C GLU A 17 10.46 -6.05 1.08
N LYS A 18 9.75 -7.04 1.62
CA LYS A 18 8.35 -7.29 1.24
C LYS A 18 7.42 -6.16 1.67
N ILE A 19 7.62 -5.58 2.84
CA ILE A 19 6.85 -4.41 3.29
C ILE A 19 7.11 -3.20 2.37
N LYS A 20 8.36 -2.93 1.99
CA LYS A 20 8.69 -1.90 0.99
C LYS A 20 7.97 -2.16 -0.32
N LYS A 21 7.99 -3.41 -0.80
CA LYS A 21 7.25 -3.81 -2.00
C LYS A 21 5.76 -3.52 -1.84
N HIS A 22 5.17 -3.87 -0.70
CA HIS A 22 3.75 -3.66 -0.43
C HIS A 22 3.35 -2.17 -0.46
N ILE A 23 4.14 -1.31 0.18
CA ILE A 23 3.93 0.15 0.14
C ILE A 23 4.08 0.68 -1.29
N LYS A 24 5.06 0.18 -2.05
CA LYS A 24 5.24 0.57 -3.46
C LYS A 24 4.06 0.17 -4.35
N ILE A 25 3.44 -0.99 -4.09
CA ILE A 25 2.19 -1.39 -4.76
C ILE A 25 1.08 -0.39 -4.45
N LEU A 26 0.92 0.01 -3.18
CA LEU A 26 -0.03 1.06 -2.79
C LEU A 26 0.22 2.38 -3.52
N CYS A 27 1.47 2.88 -3.57
CA CYS A 27 1.81 4.09 -4.34
C CYS A 27 1.41 3.95 -5.83
N THR A 28 1.75 2.82 -6.43
CA THR A 28 1.43 2.53 -7.84
C THR A 28 -0.08 2.48 -8.08
N ALA A 29 -0.83 1.91 -7.14
CA ALA A 29 -2.28 1.84 -7.20
C ALA A 29 -2.90 3.24 -7.08
N CYS A 30 -2.45 4.07 -6.13
CA CYS A 30 -2.91 5.45 -5.98
C CYS A 30 -2.62 6.28 -7.24
N GLU A 31 -1.42 6.18 -7.80
CA GLU A 31 -1.06 6.87 -9.04
C GLU A 31 -1.92 6.38 -10.23
N THR A 32 -2.16 5.08 -10.30
CA THR A 32 -2.99 4.46 -11.35
C THR A 32 -4.44 4.95 -11.26
N PHE A 33 -5.03 4.94 -10.06
CA PHE A 33 -6.37 5.43 -9.80
C PHE A 33 -6.52 6.91 -10.14
N LYS A 34 -5.59 7.76 -9.66
CA LYS A 34 -5.54 9.19 -9.99
C LYS A 34 -5.54 9.42 -11.50
N ASN A 35 -4.60 8.79 -12.20
CA ASN A 35 -4.45 8.94 -13.65
C ASN A 35 -5.70 8.45 -14.41
N ALA A 36 -6.31 7.35 -13.96
CA ALA A 36 -7.53 6.81 -14.55
C ALA A 36 -8.71 7.78 -14.36
N LEU A 37 -8.86 8.36 -13.16
CA LEU A 37 -9.92 9.33 -12.85
C LEU A 37 -9.77 10.64 -13.66
N GLU A 38 -8.55 11.18 -13.74
CA GLU A 38 -8.23 12.39 -14.51
C GLU A 38 -8.53 12.20 -16.00
N LYS A 39 -8.11 11.08 -16.58
CA LYS A 39 -8.24 10.77 -18.02
C LYS A 39 -9.56 10.10 -18.39
N GLN A 40 -10.41 9.77 -17.40
CA GLN A 40 -11.61 8.95 -17.57
C GLN A 40 -11.30 7.58 -18.22
N ASP A 41 -10.15 7.01 -17.89
CA ASP A 41 -9.69 5.75 -18.45
C ASP A 41 -10.19 4.58 -17.59
N ILE A 42 -11.39 4.11 -17.91
CA ILE A 42 -12.06 3.01 -17.21
C ILE A 42 -11.24 1.71 -17.29
N LYS A 43 -10.57 1.45 -18.42
CA LYS A 43 -9.73 0.25 -18.57
C LYS A 43 -8.56 0.28 -17.59
N LYS A 44 -7.95 1.45 -17.42
CA LYS A 44 -6.90 1.65 -16.42
C LYS A 44 -7.45 1.56 -14.99
N MET A 45 -8.70 1.95 -14.75
CA MET A 45 -9.35 1.79 -13.44
C MET A 45 -9.39 0.33 -12.98
N LEU A 46 -9.63 -0.62 -13.90
CA LEU A 46 -9.64 -2.06 -13.59
C LEU A 46 -8.28 -2.58 -13.09
N THR A 47 -7.18 -1.97 -13.52
CA THR A 47 -5.82 -2.40 -13.11
C THR A 47 -5.56 -2.17 -11.61
N VAL A 48 -6.34 -1.30 -10.95
CA VAL A 48 -6.28 -1.12 -9.49
C VAL A 48 -6.66 -2.41 -8.75
N SER A 49 -7.62 -3.18 -9.28
CA SER A 49 -8.00 -4.48 -8.68
C SER A 49 -6.90 -5.53 -8.82
N ASP A 50 -6.10 -5.47 -9.88
CA ASP A 50 -4.97 -6.38 -10.04
C ASP A 50 -3.82 -6.02 -9.08
N LEU A 51 -3.59 -4.73 -8.84
CA LEU A 51 -2.62 -4.24 -7.87
C LEU A 51 -3.02 -4.58 -6.43
N GLU A 52 -4.30 -4.48 -6.07
CA GLU A 52 -4.79 -4.93 -4.76
C GLU A 52 -4.52 -6.43 -4.56
N ARG A 53 -4.84 -7.26 -5.56
CA ARG A 53 -4.54 -8.70 -5.50
C ARG A 53 -3.04 -8.98 -5.33
N GLU A 54 -2.18 -8.23 -6.01
CA GLU A 54 -0.72 -8.34 -5.81
C GLU A 54 -0.33 -7.93 -4.39
N GLY A 55 -0.93 -6.86 -3.85
CA GLY A 55 -0.75 -6.41 -2.48
C GLY A 55 -1.11 -7.47 -1.45
N ASP A 56 -2.29 -8.08 -1.56
CA ASP A 56 -2.74 -9.17 -0.68
C ASP A 56 -1.79 -10.39 -0.72
N ILE A 57 -1.26 -10.74 -1.90
CA ILE A 57 -0.25 -11.80 -2.01
C ILE A 57 0.99 -11.42 -1.16
N VAL A 58 1.49 -10.19 -1.31
CA VAL A 58 2.65 -9.71 -0.54
C VAL A 58 2.33 -9.64 0.95
N ARG A 59 1.13 -9.20 1.35
CA ARG A 59 0.63 -9.21 2.74
C ARG A 59 0.76 -10.60 3.33
N ARG A 60 0.18 -11.61 2.66
CA ARG A 60 0.21 -13.00 3.12
C ARG A 60 1.62 -13.55 3.24
N GLU A 61 2.52 -13.20 2.31
CA GLU A 61 3.94 -13.56 2.39
C GLU A 61 4.63 -12.93 3.60
N VAL A 62 4.40 -11.64 3.87
CA VAL A 62 4.94 -10.95 5.05
C VAL A 62 4.51 -11.66 6.33
N LEU A 63 3.21 -11.96 6.48
CA LEU A 63 2.70 -12.67 7.64
C LEU A 63 3.35 -14.05 7.79
N SER A 64 3.46 -14.82 6.70
CA SER A 64 4.14 -16.13 6.72
C SER A 64 5.57 -16.01 7.22
N ASN A 65 6.35 -15.06 6.69
CA ASN A 65 7.75 -14.88 7.10
C ASN A 65 7.89 -14.41 8.56
N ILE A 66 6.90 -13.67 9.10
CA ILE A 66 6.85 -13.34 10.52
C ILE A 66 6.60 -14.60 11.37
N TYR A 67 5.66 -15.46 10.97
CA TYR A 67 5.37 -16.72 11.68
C TYR A 67 6.51 -17.75 11.58
N GLU A 68 7.29 -17.72 10.50
CA GLU A 68 8.52 -18.51 10.32
C GLU A 68 9.68 -18.07 11.24
N GLY A 69 9.52 -16.96 11.97
CA GLY A 69 10.43 -16.57 13.04
C GLY A 69 11.07 -15.20 12.90
N ALA A 70 10.68 -14.38 11.92
CA ALA A 70 11.19 -13.00 11.84
C ALA A 70 10.72 -12.16 13.03
N PHE A 71 11.64 -11.34 13.56
CA PHE A 71 11.46 -10.44 14.69
C PHE A 71 11.12 -11.10 16.03
N LEU A 72 11.33 -10.35 17.11
CA LEU A 72 10.99 -10.78 18.46
C LEU A 72 9.46 -10.80 18.68
N PRO A 73 8.93 -11.76 19.46
CA PRO A 73 7.48 -11.93 19.63
C PRO A 73 6.71 -10.66 20.01
N PHE A 74 7.30 -9.76 20.80
CA PHE A 74 6.62 -8.56 21.28
C PHE A 74 6.42 -7.48 20.19
N ILE A 75 7.25 -7.45 19.14
CA ILE A 75 7.11 -6.45 18.06
C ILE A 75 6.27 -6.96 16.89
N ARG A 76 6.16 -8.29 16.71
CA ARG A 76 5.37 -8.91 15.63
C ARG A 76 3.95 -8.34 15.50
N PRO A 77 3.16 -8.17 16.59
CA PRO A 77 1.80 -7.65 16.48
C PRO A 77 1.75 -6.25 15.85
N ASN A 78 2.73 -5.39 16.14
CA ASN A 78 2.79 -4.04 15.57
C ASN A 78 3.11 -4.07 14.08
N ILE A 79 4.03 -4.94 13.67
CA ILE A 79 4.40 -5.10 12.25
C ILE A 79 3.23 -5.70 11.47
N CYS A 80 2.60 -6.77 11.99
CA CYS A 80 1.41 -7.35 11.36
C CYS A 80 0.31 -6.29 11.23
N LYS A 81 0.00 -5.55 12.30
CA LYS A 81 -1.00 -4.47 12.26
C LYS A 81 -0.66 -3.40 11.22
N PHE A 82 0.61 -3.00 11.13
CA PHE A 82 1.04 -2.03 10.12
C PHE A 82 0.78 -2.55 8.69
N VAL A 83 1.14 -3.79 8.43
CA VAL A 83 0.94 -4.45 7.14
C VAL A 83 -0.55 -4.57 6.78
N GLU A 84 -1.40 -4.91 7.76
CA GLU A 84 -2.86 -4.90 7.57
C GLU A 84 -3.40 -3.50 7.29
N ILE A 85 -2.86 -2.43 7.91
CA ILE A 85 -3.31 -1.06 7.61
C ILE A 85 -2.99 -0.67 6.17
N VAL A 86 -1.81 -1.01 5.67
CA VAL A 86 -1.42 -0.76 4.27
C VAL A 86 -2.34 -1.51 3.31
N ASP A 87 -2.67 -2.75 3.64
CA ASP A 87 -3.57 -3.58 2.84
C ASP A 87 -5.01 -3.04 2.81
N ASN A 88 -5.56 -2.66 3.97
CA ASN A 88 -6.89 -2.05 4.04
C ASN A 88 -6.97 -0.78 3.17
N ALA A 89 -5.87 -0.01 3.05
CA ALA A 89 -5.84 1.14 2.15
C ALA A 89 -5.91 0.74 0.66
N LEU A 90 -5.29 -0.37 0.27
CA LEU A 90 -5.43 -0.94 -1.09
C LEU A 90 -6.86 -1.39 -1.36
N ASP A 91 -7.48 -2.07 -0.39
CA ASP A 91 -8.88 -2.53 -0.49
C ASP A 91 -9.85 -1.37 -0.67
N GLU A 92 -9.72 -0.30 0.12
CA GLU A 92 -10.56 0.89 -0.03
C GLU A 92 -10.37 1.57 -1.40
N LEU A 93 -9.13 1.61 -1.90
CA LEU A 93 -8.84 2.15 -3.22
C LEU A 93 -9.48 1.32 -4.34
N LYS A 94 -9.43 -0.01 -4.22
CA LYS A 94 -10.14 -0.93 -5.12
C LYS A 94 -11.65 -0.71 -5.05
N ASN A 95 -12.23 -0.57 -3.87
CA ASN A 95 -13.67 -0.31 -3.71
C ASN A 95 -14.06 0.99 -4.43
N ALA A 96 -13.26 2.05 -4.28
CA ALA A 96 -13.46 3.30 -5.01
C ALA A 96 -13.34 3.13 -6.54
N ALA A 97 -12.37 2.34 -7.01
CA ALA A 97 -12.18 2.02 -8.42
C ALA A 97 -13.38 1.27 -9.02
N GLN A 98 -13.89 0.27 -8.30
CA GLN A 98 -15.05 -0.51 -8.70
C GLN A 98 -16.33 0.35 -8.72
N ALA A 99 -16.52 1.21 -7.72
CA ALA A 99 -17.66 2.13 -7.70
C ALA A 99 -17.65 3.05 -8.94
N TYR A 100 -16.48 3.56 -9.33
CA TYR A 100 -16.33 4.36 -10.54
C TYR A 100 -16.61 3.57 -11.83
N ASP A 101 -16.09 2.35 -11.94
CA ASP A 101 -16.31 1.45 -13.08
C ASP A 101 -17.78 1.07 -13.26
N MET A 102 -18.53 0.88 -12.17
CA MET A 102 -19.98 0.57 -12.19
C MET A 102 -20.86 1.73 -12.66
N GLY A 103 -20.28 2.82 -13.16
CA GLY A 103 -21.00 3.92 -13.79
C GLY A 103 -21.41 5.03 -12.82
N LEU A 104 -20.70 5.19 -11.70
CA LEU A 104 -20.87 6.34 -10.82
C LEU A 104 -20.65 7.64 -11.60
N LYS A 105 -21.74 8.37 -11.84
CA LYS A 105 -21.70 9.67 -12.50
C LYS A 105 -21.39 10.75 -11.47
N LEU A 106 -20.17 11.23 -11.49
CA LEU A 106 -19.75 12.40 -10.72
C LEU A 106 -20.14 13.66 -11.50
N ASP A 107 -20.83 14.60 -10.84
CA ASP A 107 -20.91 15.95 -11.38
C ASP A 107 -19.52 16.61 -11.33
N LYS A 108 -19.41 17.78 -11.98
CA LYS A 108 -18.13 18.45 -12.20
C LYS A 108 -17.43 18.84 -10.89
N ASP A 109 -18.19 19.26 -9.89
CA ASP A 109 -17.62 19.78 -8.64
C ASP A 109 -17.14 18.59 -7.80
N ILE A 110 -17.96 17.54 -7.66
CA ILE A 110 -17.55 16.30 -6.97
C ILE A 110 -16.35 15.65 -7.67
N LYS A 111 -16.32 15.64 -9.01
CA LYS A 111 -15.17 15.09 -9.74
C LYS A 111 -13.88 15.86 -9.41
N THR A 112 -13.96 17.19 -9.33
CA THR A 112 -12.82 18.04 -8.97
C THR A 112 -12.30 17.71 -7.58
N ASP A 113 -13.21 17.57 -6.62
CA ASP A 113 -12.88 17.20 -5.24
C ASP A 113 -12.25 15.80 -5.16
N CYS A 114 -12.83 14.81 -5.86
CA CYS A 114 -12.26 13.46 -5.95
C CYS A 114 -10.83 13.49 -6.50
N ILE A 115 -10.57 14.24 -7.58
CA ILE A 115 -9.20 14.38 -8.13
C ILE A 115 -8.27 14.99 -7.06
N GLY A 116 -8.72 16.02 -6.35
CA GLY A 116 -7.97 16.60 -5.23
C GLY A 116 -7.61 15.58 -4.15
N ILE A 117 -8.58 14.75 -3.74
CA ILE A 117 -8.38 13.66 -2.77
C ILE A 117 -7.38 12.63 -3.30
N THR A 118 -7.45 12.24 -4.58
CA THR A 118 -6.48 11.28 -5.14
C THR A 118 -5.05 11.82 -5.13
N HIS A 119 -4.88 13.12 -5.30
CA HIS A 119 -3.58 13.77 -5.21
C HIS A 119 -3.03 13.72 -3.78
N LEU A 120 -3.88 14.03 -2.79
CA LEU A 120 -3.51 13.90 -1.37
C LEU A 120 -3.15 12.45 -1.01
N ASN A 121 -3.93 11.47 -1.47
CA ASN A 121 -3.66 10.06 -1.22
C ASN A 121 -2.31 9.61 -1.78
N LEU A 122 -1.98 10.02 -3.01
CA LEU A 122 -0.68 9.71 -3.61
C LEU A 122 0.47 10.31 -2.77
N ASN A 123 0.37 11.60 -2.42
CA ASN A 123 1.39 12.28 -1.62
C ASN A 123 1.57 11.62 -0.23
N MET A 124 0.47 11.20 0.40
CA MET A 124 0.52 10.49 1.69
C MET A 124 1.20 9.12 1.57
N CYS A 125 0.94 8.37 0.49
CA CYS A 125 1.57 7.07 0.27
C CYS A 125 3.07 7.20 -0.06
N GLU A 126 3.45 8.22 -0.83
CA GLU A 126 4.86 8.55 -1.07
C GLU A 126 5.59 8.92 0.23
N MET A 127 4.96 9.75 1.06
CA MET A 127 5.49 10.11 2.38
C MET A 127 5.61 8.88 3.30
N LEU A 128 4.64 7.95 3.24
CA LEU A 128 4.73 6.67 3.95
C LEU A 128 5.94 5.85 3.47
N SER A 129 6.18 5.78 2.16
CA SER A 129 7.34 5.08 1.60
C SER A 129 8.65 5.69 2.11
N ILE A 130 8.80 7.02 2.02
CA ILE A 130 10.00 7.74 2.47
C ILE A 130 10.23 7.55 3.97
N THR A 131 9.17 7.69 4.78
CA THR A 131 9.29 7.55 6.24
C THR A 131 9.58 6.13 6.68
N PHE A 132 9.07 5.12 5.97
CA PHE A 132 9.41 3.72 6.21
C PHE A 132 10.87 3.43 5.84
N GLU A 133 11.35 3.94 4.71
CA GLU A 133 12.77 3.83 4.33
C GLU A 133 13.68 4.49 5.36
N ALA A 134 13.36 5.72 5.76
CA ALA A 134 14.09 6.44 6.80
C ALA A 134 14.08 5.70 8.14
N LEU A 135 12.98 5.05 8.51
CA LEU A 135 12.91 4.19 9.70
C LEU A 135 13.86 2.99 9.61
N CYS A 136 14.00 2.39 8.42
CA CYS A 136 14.88 1.24 8.20
C CYS A 136 16.37 1.60 8.22
N GLU A 137 16.74 2.77 7.70
CA GLU A 137 18.12 3.29 7.71
C GLU A 137 18.48 3.84 9.11
N GLY A 138 17.51 4.55 9.69
CA GLY A 138 17.41 5.01 11.08
C GLY A 138 18.34 6.12 11.50
#